data_AF-A0A662SLN3-F1
#
_entry.id   AF-A0A662SLN3-F1
#
_cell.length_a   1.000
_cell.length_b   1.000
_cell.length_c   1.000
_cell.angle_alpha   90.00
_cell.angle_beta   90.00
_cell.angle_gamma   90.00
#
_symmetry.space_group_name_H-M   'P 1'
#
loop_
_entity.id
_entity.type
_entity.pdbx_description
1 polymer ?
#
loop_
_entity_poly.entity_id
_entity_poly.type
_entity_poly.pdbx_seq_one_letter_code
_entity_poly.pdbx_strand_id
1 'polypeptide(L)'
;MGVGNVKVEIFDDRWSIGHLLLGALAIEFPFVFAFFVLYEVIEFCYKYKRKQETVECFVGDLLEFMLGLGYGYVITQIPVENPVIREMLKLFVIGGISYNADENRLYVVDGEYTYEDLYNWVVGQGLDIIQRLKEQSYYQKCKIRVGDGSKYTKLTCKRLSIEFEPAVVHEWWEAWFECHDNAEIIFGENLSDYYKQSRDGVMFHTPGLTDKDQRITACMGNKTGNIEMYSSSIHGSLSDWRTYTLKANALRKAYNILVDRAQIGGHPDGGRFFNIVLVESILSGSIAESGNIVTTGGFPDTPTLELWPNVTIRDVIGRDNSVLRVVGGDVGEDIWLINCVLDYWMFQWWYEPKEYVYRAYEFKPFILEESGIPFTGVVKFWKTGLNPDVDPPTKEIEWLSGNPVGDTAIIRGRYKAEWGDEMEDWAPYTVRFMYGNEILAEWKDYYPEKPFDDIIVLKPSRWSIVDIYDRLVKACKIQTNRWKIENNQLIIYDDDGVTPLIKFDLKDKLGNPAEVNVFERVPVE
;
A
#
# COMPACT_ATOMS: atom_id res chain seq x y z
N MET A 1 22.47 25.22 -89.05
CA MET A 1 21.13 25.11 -88.41
C MET A 1 21.08 26.18 -87.35
N GLY A 2 20.09 27.09 -87.42
CA GLY A 2 19.98 28.19 -86.46
C GLY A 2 19.84 27.64 -85.04
N VAL A 3 20.60 28.21 -84.11
CA VAL A 3 20.44 27.95 -82.68
C VAL A 3 19.08 28.54 -82.29
N GLY A 4 18.04 27.72 -82.35
CA GLY A 4 16.73 28.08 -81.83
C GLY A 4 16.85 28.26 -80.32
N ASN A 5 16.35 29.38 -79.79
CA ASN A 5 16.26 29.59 -78.35
C ASN A 5 15.36 28.51 -77.75
N VAL A 6 15.95 27.57 -77.02
CA VAL A 6 15.24 26.59 -76.20
C VAL A 6 14.62 27.35 -75.02
N LYS A 7 13.29 27.33 -74.90
CA LYS A 7 12.54 27.97 -73.82
C LYS A 7 11.99 26.88 -72.91
N VAL A 8 12.51 26.77 -71.70
CA VAL A 8 12.02 25.86 -70.66
C VAL A 8 10.92 26.57 -69.87
N GLU A 9 9.75 25.97 -69.78
CA GLU A 9 8.64 26.43 -68.92
C GLU A 9 8.61 25.53 -67.68
N ILE A 10 8.45 26.13 -66.51
CA ILE A 10 8.41 25.45 -65.20
C ILE A 10 6.98 25.61 -64.68
N PHE A 11 6.42 24.54 -64.11
CA PHE A 11 5.03 24.39 -63.69
C PHE A 11 4.05 24.48 -64.87
N ASP A 12 4.36 23.75 -65.94
CA ASP A 12 3.52 23.68 -67.14
C ASP A 12 2.31 22.76 -66.97
N ASP A 13 2.36 21.81 -66.02
CA ASP A 13 1.25 20.92 -65.73
C ASP A 13 0.96 20.69 -64.23
N ARG A 14 -0.04 19.84 -63.93
CA ARG A 14 -0.44 19.54 -62.54
C ARG A 14 0.49 18.51 -61.86
N TRP A 15 1.25 17.76 -62.64
CA TRP A 15 2.26 16.80 -62.16
C TRP A 15 3.55 17.49 -61.73
N SER A 16 3.82 18.70 -62.25
CA SER A 16 4.90 19.58 -61.78
C SER A 16 4.86 19.85 -60.27
N ILE A 17 3.67 19.95 -59.68
CA ILE A 17 3.51 20.08 -58.23
C ILE A 17 3.94 18.78 -57.52
N GLY A 18 3.68 17.63 -58.14
CA GLY A 18 4.17 16.33 -57.67
C GLY A 18 5.70 16.26 -57.68
N HIS A 19 6.36 16.76 -58.73
CA HIS A 19 7.82 16.81 -58.83
C HIS A 19 8.42 17.71 -57.74
N LEU A 20 7.82 18.88 -57.51
CA LEU A 20 8.19 19.77 -56.41
C LEU A 20 8.07 19.09 -55.03
N LEU A 21 6.97 18.38 -54.76
CA LEU A 21 6.76 17.68 -53.49
C LEU A 21 7.72 16.48 -53.33
N LEU A 22 7.98 15.72 -54.40
CA LEU A 22 8.97 14.65 -54.41
C LEU A 22 10.38 15.17 -54.15
N GLY A 23 10.70 16.35 -54.71
CA GLY A 23 11.95 17.05 -54.44
C GLY A 23 12.13 17.38 -52.96
N ALA A 24 11.09 17.93 -52.31
CA ALA A 24 11.12 18.21 -50.88
C ALA A 24 11.24 16.94 -50.03
N LEU A 25 10.56 15.85 -50.43
CA LEU A 25 10.59 14.56 -49.75
C LEU A 25 11.99 13.89 -49.81
N ALA A 26 12.75 14.15 -50.87
CA ALA A 26 14.07 13.56 -51.07
C ALA A 26 15.13 14.00 -50.05
N ILE A 27 14.84 15.01 -49.23
CA ILE A 27 15.69 15.43 -48.10
C ILE A 27 15.69 14.37 -47.01
N GLU A 28 14.51 13.82 -46.71
CA GLU A 28 14.37 12.76 -45.71
C GLU A 28 14.70 11.39 -46.30
N PHE A 29 14.44 11.21 -47.59
CA PHE A 29 14.64 9.95 -48.29
C PHE A 29 15.52 10.13 -49.55
N PRO A 30 16.86 10.18 -49.42
CA PRO A 30 17.77 10.45 -50.53
C PRO A 30 17.63 9.50 -51.74
N PHE A 31 17.11 8.29 -51.53
CA PHE A 31 16.85 7.34 -52.61
C PHE A 31 15.74 7.81 -53.57
N VAL A 32 14.82 8.68 -53.13
CA VAL A 32 13.75 9.24 -53.98
C VAL A 32 14.35 10.01 -55.16
N PHE A 33 15.46 10.72 -54.98
CA PHE A 33 16.17 11.39 -56.07
C PHE A 33 16.65 10.39 -57.14
N ALA A 34 17.26 9.28 -56.70
CA ALA A 34 17.76 8.26 -57.63
C ALA A 34 16.63 7.62 -58.44
N PHE A 35 15.49 7.31 -57.79
CA PHE A 35 14.32 6.77 -58.48
C PHE A 35 13.67 7.79 -59.40
N PHE A 36 13.57 9.05 -58.98
CA PHE A 36 12.99 10.12 -59.79
C PHE A 36 13.81 10.35 -61.06
N VAL A 37 15.12 10.56 -60.96
CA VAL A 37 15.98 10.74 -62.12
C VAL A 37 15.95 9.53 -63.06
N LEU A 38 15.94 8.31 -62.50
CA LEU A 38 15.84 7.09 -63.32
C LEU A 38 14.49 7.02 -64.04
N TYR A 39 13.39 7.34 -63.35
CA TYR A 39 12.05 7.38 -63.90
C TYR A 39 11.96 8.40 -65.04
N GLU A 40 12.40 9.64 -64.82
CA GLU A 40 12.38 10.71 -65.83
C GLU A 40 13.23 10.37 -67.06
N VAL A 41 14.42 9.78 -66.86
CA VAL A 41 15.27 9.36 -68.00
C VAL A 41 14.61 8.25 -68.82
N ILE A 42 13.96 7.28 -68.17
CA ILE A 42 13.23 6.21 -68.85
C ILE A 42 12.03 6.77 -69.61
N GLU A 43 11.26 7.64 -68.96
CA GLU A 43 10.09 8.31 -69.53
C GLU A 43 10.47 9.15 -70.76
N PHE A 44 11.47 10.01 -70.61
CA PHE A 44 12.03 10.82 -71.69
C PHE A 44 12.49 9.93 -72.85
N CYS A 45 13.29 8.88 -72.59
CA CYS A 45 13.76 7.99 -73.65
C CYS A 45 12.62 7.29 -74.42
N TYR A 46 11.53 6.96 -73.72
CA TYR A 46 10.36 6.29 -74.29
C TYR A 46 9.48 7.26 -75.10
N LYS A 47 9.20 8.45 -74.56
CA LYS A 47 8.29 9.45 -75.15
C LYS A 47 8.96 10.35 -76.18
N TYR A 48 10.27 10.63 -76.05
CA TYR A 48 11.03 11.45 -76.99
C TYR A 48 11.05 10.84 -78.40
N LYS A 49 11.24 9.51 -78.51
CA LYS A 49 11.17 8.79 -79.80
C LYS A 49 9.79 8.90 -80.46
N ARG A 50 8.74 9.14 -79.68
CA ARG A 50 7.35 9.28 -80.14
C ARG A 50 6.94 10.74 -80.36
N LYS A 51 7.86 11.69 -80.16
CA LYS A 51 7.60 13.15 -80.20
C LYS A 51 6.49 13.58 -79.23
N GLN A 52 6.35 12.85 -78.12
CA GLN A 52 5.33 13.10 -77.09
C GLN A 52 5.87 13.93 -75.92
N GLU A 53 7.18 14.11 -75.85
CA GLU A 53 7.88 14.86 -74.82
C GLU A 53 9.09 15.53 -75.47
N THR A 54 9.31 16.80 -75.14
CA THR A 54 10.43 17.58 -75.67
C THR A 54 11.55 17.68 -74.63
N VAL A 55 12.73 18.11 -75.06
CA VAL A 55 13.87 18.29 -74.14
C VAL A 55 13.54 19.32 -73.06
N GLU A 56 12.70 20.31 -73.41
CA GLU A 56 12.23 21.35 -72.52
C GLU A 56 11.41 20.82 -71.34
N CYS A 57 10.50 19.86 -71.57
CA CYS A 57 9.68 19.27 -70.50
C CYS A 57 10.53 18.48 -69.50
N PHE A 58 11.39 17.57 -69.99
CA PHE A 58 12.31 16.80 -69.13
C PHE A 58 13.23 17.69 -68.28
N VAL A 59 13.74 18.78 -68.86
CA VAL A 59 14.54 19.76 -68.11
C VAL A 59 13.68 20.54 -67.12
N GLY A 60 12.43 20.84 -67.46
CA GLY A 60 11.42 21.42 -66.57
C GLY A 60 11.19 20.56 -65.33
N ASP A 61 10.88 19.27 -65.52
CA ASP A 61 10.61 18.32 -64.43
C ASP A 61 11.79 18.18 -63.46
N LEU A 62 13.02 18.13 -64.00
CA LEU A 62 14.22 18.10 -63.18
C LEU A 62 14.40 19.41 -62.38
N LEU A 63 14.13 20.56 -62.99
CA LEU A 63 14.21 21.86 -62.32
C LEU A 63 13.15 21.99 -61.21
N GLU A 64 11.94 21.49 -61.43
CA GLU A 64 10.86 21.48 -60.43
C GLU A 64 11.21 20.60 -59.23
N PHE A 65 11.76 19.42 -59.48
CA PHE A 65 12.28 18.56 -58.41
C PHE A 65 13.41 19.26 -57.63
N MET A 66 14.36 19.87 -58.33
CA MET A 66 15.48 20.58 -57.69
C MET A 66 15.01 21.82 -56.91
N LEU A 67 13.97 22.52 -57.38
CA LEU A 67 13.31 23.59 -56.64
C LEU A 67 12.64 23.06 -55.37
N GLY A 68 12.02 21.88 -55.44
CA GLY A 68 11.43 21.20 -54.30
C GLY A 68 12.47 20.82 -53.25
N LEU A 69 13.58 20.24 -53.69
CA LEU A 69 14.73 19.91 -52.86
C LEU A 69 15.34 21.17 -52.22
N GLY A 70 15.50 22.23 -52.99
CA GLY A 70 16.00 23.52 -52.49
C GLY A 70 15.06 24.15 -51.45
N TYR A 71 13.75 24.14 -51.71
CA TYR A 71 12.76 24.70 -50.79
C TYR A 71 12.67 23.90 -49.49
N GLY A 72 12.64 22.56 -49.59
CA GLY A 72 12.70 21.71 -48.42
C GLY A 72 13.99 21.92 -47.63
N TYR A 73 15.14 22.11 -48.30
CA TYR A 73 16.41 22.31 -47.61
C TYR A 73 16.40 23.64 -46.87
N VAL A 74 15.89 24.71 -47.50
CA VAL A 74 15.71 26.00 -46.82
C VAL A 74 14.80 25.83 -45.60
N ILE A 75 13.72 25.07 -45.68
CA ILE A 75 12.85 24.77 -44.53
C ILE A 75 13.62 24.07 -43.41
N THR A 76 14.48 23.09 -43.71
CA THR A 76 15.29 22.43 -42.66
C THR A 76 16.36 23.33 -42.06
N GLN A 77 16.78 24.38 -42.77
CA GLN A 77 17.73 25.38 -42.26
C GLN A 77 17.06 26.54 -41.49
N ILE A 78 15.72 26.67 -41.52
CA ILE A 78 15.03 27.67 -40.70
C ILE A 78 15.20 27.27 -39.23
N PRO A 79 15.85 28.11 -38.39
CA PRO A 79 16.02 27.82 -36.97
C PRO A 79 14.65 27.58 -36.32
N VAL A 80 14.51 26.45 -35.63
CA VAL A 80 13.27 25.97 -34.98
C VAL A 80 12.91 26.81 -33.73
N GLU A 81 13.25 28.10 -33.74
CA GLU A 81 12.87 29.06 -32.70
C GLU A 81 11.49 29.68 -32.98
N ASN A 82 10.87 29.42 -34.14
CA ASN A 82 9.52 29.90 -34.43
C ASN A 82 8.47 29.02 -33.72
N PRO A 83 7.74 29.55 -32.72
CA PRO A 83 6.80 28.77 -31.91
C PRO A 83 5.61 28.20 -32.71
N VAL A 84 5.26 28.81 -33.86
CA VAL A 84 4.17 28.34 -34.72
C VAL A 84 4.57 27.06 -35.48
N ILE A 85 5.81 26.99 -35.97
CA ILE A 85 6.33 25.80 -36.66
C ILE A 85 6.56 24.66 -35.65
N ARG A 86 6.97 24.99 -34.42
CA ARG A 86 7.07 24.02 -33.33
C ARG A 86 5.70 23.39 -32.99
N GLU A 87 4.63 24.18 -32.99
CA GLU A 87 3.25 23.67 -32.85
C GLU A 87 2.81 22.82 -34.05
N MET A 88 3.16 23.19 -35.28
CA MET A 88 2.82 22.38 -36.46
C MET A 88 3.61 21.06 -36.53
N LEU A 89 4.83 21.00 -36.00
CA LEU A 89 5.63 19.77 -35.89
C LEU A 89 5.23 18.90 -34.69
N LYS A 90 4.63 19.47 -33.62
CA LYS A 90 4.01 18.69 -32.53
C LYS A 90 2.84 17.81 -33.00
N LEU A 91 2.24 18.10 -34.16
CA LEU A 91 1.24 17.23 -34.78
C LEU A 91 1.83 15.88 -35.28
N PHE A 92 3.16 15.72 -35.27
CA PHE A 92 3.86 14.46 -35.48
C PHE A 92 4.50 13.91 -34.19
N VAL A 93 3.88 14.13 -33.03
CA VAL A 93 4.19 13.37 -31.80
C VAL A 93 3.72 11.92 -32.01
N ILE A 94 4.59 11.11 -32.62
CA ILE A 94 4.45 9.66 -32.64
C ILE A 94 4.93 9.18 -31.27
N GLY A 95 3.99 8.94 -30.37
CA GLY A 95 4.24 8.42 -29.03
C GLY A 95 3.87 9.41 -27.93
N GLY A 96 3.20 8.95 -26.88
CA GLY A 96 2.71 9.78 -25.79
C GLY A 96 3.77 10.35 -24.82
N ILE A 97 4.98 10.65 -25.30
CA ILE A 97 6.03 11.29 -24.50
C ILE A 97 6.38 12.65 -25.13
N SER A 98 6.45 13.71 -24.32
CA SER A 98 6.88 15.04 -24.76
C SER A 98 7.63 15.79 -23.64
N TYR A 99 8.37 16.85 -23.98
CA TYR A 99 9.15 17.65 -23.01
C TYR A 99 8.85 19.14 -23.14
N ASN A 100 8.61 19.80 -22.00
CA ASN A 100 8.50 21.25 -21.88
C ASN A 100 9.75 21.79 -21.16
N ALA A 101 10.58 22.54 -21.90
CA ALA A 101 11.81 23.13 -21.40
C ALA A 101 11.57 24.27 -20.39
N ASP A 102 10.49 25.04 -20.55
CA ASP A 102 10.17 26.17 -19.67
C ASP A 102 9.79 25.70 -18.26
N GLU A 103 9.18 24.52 -18.18
CA GLU A 103 8.80 23.88 -16.92
C GLU A 103 9.83 22.87 -16.42
N ASN A 104 10.85 22.58 -17.24
CA ASN A 104 11.75 21.44 -17.09
C ASN A 104 11.00 20.13 -16.74
N ARG A 105 9.98 19.81 -17.56
CA ARG A 105 9.03 18.73 -17.29
C ARG A 105 8.82 17.82 -18.51
N LEU A 106 9.03 16.52 -18.31
CA LEU A 106 8.66 15.45 -19.21
C LEU A 106 7.20 15.05 -18.98
N TYR A 107 6.42 14.96 -20.03
CA TYR A 107 5.01 14.58 -20.02
C TYR A 107 4.87 13.19 -20.64
N VAL A 108 4.18 12.29 -19.94
CA VAL A 108 3.90 10.91 -20.35
C VAL A 108 2.37 10.77 -20.34
N VAL A 109 1.78 10.44 -21.47
CA VAL A 109 0.32 10.36 -21.69
C VAL A 109 0.00 9.19 -22.62
N ASP A 110 -1.22 8.66 -22.56
CA ASP A 110 -1.77 7.74 -23.60
C ASP A 110 -0.95 6.47 -23.86
N GLY A 111 -0.82 5.60 -22.85
CA GLY A 111 -0.15 4.31 -23.02
C GLY A 111 0.47 3.76 -21.75
N GLU A 112 1.17 2.65 -21.90
CA GLU A 112 1.97 2.05 -20.84
C GLU A 112 3.46 2.18 -21.19
N TYR A 113 4.21 2.74 -20.25
CA TYR A 113 5.62 3.08 -20.41
C TYR A 113 6.44 2.51 -19.26
N THR A 114 7.70 2.25 -19.54
CA THR A 114 8.74 2.00 -18.55
C THR A 114 9.67 3.20 -18.44
N TYR A 115 10.45 3.27 -17.36
CA TYR A 115 11.48 4.32 -17.25
C TYR A 115 12.52 4.24 -18.38
N GLU A 116 12.76 3.04 -18.90
CA GLU A 116 13.66 2.81 -20.03
C GLU A 116 13.10 3.39 -21.35
N ASP A 117 11.77 3.34 -21.53
CA ASP A 117 11.12 4.01 -22.68
C ASP A 117 11.29 5.53 -22.60
N LEU A 118 11.18 6.10 -21.39
CA LEU A 118 11.42 7.54 -21.17
C LEU A 118 12.87 7.90 -21.52
N TYR A 119 13.85 7.12 -21.04
CA TYR A 119 15.25 7.33 -21.35
C TYR A 119 15.54 7.24 -22.86
N ASN A 120 15.04 6.19 -23.53
CA ASN A 120 15.26 6.00 -24.96
C ASN A 120 14.64 7.12 -25.79
N TRP A 121 13.47 7.63 -25.37
CA TRP A 121 12.87 8.81 -25.99
C TRP A 121 13.74 10.06 -25.79
N VAL A 122 14.19 10.33 -24.56
CA VAL A 122 15.06 11.47 -24.22
C VAL A 122 16.34 11.46 -25.07
N VAL A 123 17.00 10.30 -25.18
CA VAL A 123 18.20 10.11 -26.01
C VAL A 123 17.88 10.31 -27.49
N GLY A 124 16.75 9.76 -27.97
CA GLY A 124 16.30 9.92 -29.36
C GLY A 124 16.02 11.37 -29.75
N GLN A 125 15.64 12.22 -28.79
CA GLN A 125 15.46 13.66 -28.98
C GLN A 125 16.75 14.48 -28.78
N GLY A 126 17.88 13.85 -28.43
CA GLY A 126 19.13 14.55 -28.13
C GLY A 126 19.08 15.43 -26.88
N LEU A 127 18.18 15.13 -25.94
CA LEU A 127 18.02 15.87 -24.69
C LEU A 127 18.92 15.29 -23.58
N ASP A 128 19.47 16.15 -22.72
CA ASP A 128 20.34 15.76 -21.60
C ASP A 128 19.65 15.85 -20.23
N ILE A 129 18.37 15.46 -20.20
CA ILE A 129 17.50 15.61 -19.01
C ILE A 129 17.33 14.31 -18.20
N ILE A 130 17.73 13.17 -18.77
CA ILE A 130 17.87 11.88 -18.10
C ILE A 130 19.16 11.24 -18.63
N GLN A 131 20.12 11.00 -17.75
CA GLN A 131 21.39 10.37 -18.10
C GLN A 131 21.44 8.96 -17.52
N ARG A 132 21.98 8.00 -18.27
CA ARG A 132 22.29 6.67 -17.73
C ARG A 132 23.67 6.69 -17.10
N LEU A 133 23.76 6.41 -15.81
CA LEU A 133 25.03 6.29 -15.08
C LEU A 133 25.66 4.91 -15.29
N LYS A 134 24.83 3.87 -15.19
CA LYS A 134 25.17 2.45 -15.45
C LYS A 134 23.89 1.67 -15.75
N GLU A 135 24.00 0.37 -15.97
CA GLU A 135 22.82 -0.49 -16.12
C GLU A 135 21.86 -0.28 -14.95
N GLN A 136 20.59 0.03 -15.28
CA GLN A 136 19.52 0.27 -14.31
C GLN A 136 19.75 1.44 -13.33
N SER A 137 20.66 2.36 -13.63
CA SER A 137 20.93 3.53 -12.79
C SER A 137 20.94 4.80 -13.62
N TYR A 138 20.15 5.78 -13.20
CA TYR A 138 19.88 6.99 -13.96
C TYR A 138 20.05 8.23 -13.08
N TYR A 139 20.51 9.30 -13.71
CA TYR A 139 20.56 10.65 -13.16
C TYR A 139 19.48 11.49 -13.83
N GLN A 140 18.49 11.94 -13.07
CA GLN A 140 17.31 12.64 -13.55
C GLN A 140 17.42 14.14 -13.28
N LYS A 141 17.36 14.95 -14.34
CA LYS A 141 17.47 16.43 -14.28
C LYS A 141 16.17 17.16 -14.60
N CYS A 142 15.06 16.44 -14.74
CA CYS A 142 13.74 17.00 -15.05
C CYS A 142 12.63 16.37 -14.20
N LYS A 143 11.51 17.09 -14.08
CA LYS A 143 10.27 16.56 -13.49
C LYS A 143 9.57 15.64 -14.50
N ILE A 144 8.84 14.63 -14.04
CA ILE A 144 8.06 13.71 -14.87
C ILE A 144 6.60 13.81 -14.45
N ARG A 145 5.70 14.10 -15.39
CA ARG A 145 4.25 14.05 -15.21
C ARG A 145 3.66 12.91 -16.01
N VAL A 146 2.89 12.05 -15.36
CA VAL A 146 2.21 10.90 -15.95
C VAL A 146 0.70 11.15 -15.91
N GLY A 147 0.07 11.12 -17.07
CA GLY A 147 -1.35 11.40 -17.26
C GLY A 147 -1.65 12.86 -17.60
N ASP A 148 -2.76 13.04 -18.32
CA ASP A 148 -3.35 14.33 -18.68
C ASP A 148 -4.76 14.52 -18.09
N GLY A 149 -5.26 13.53 -17.34
CA GLY A 149 -6.63 13.49 -16.84
C GLY A 149 -7.67 12.94 -17.81
N SER A 150 -7.32 12.68 -19.07
CA SER A 150 -8.26 12.26 -20.11
C SER A 150 -8.05 10.80 -20.55
N LYS A 151 -6.80 10.37 -20.72
CA LYS A 151 -6.46 9.02 -21.19
C LYS A 151 -5.72 8.23 -20.13
N TYR A 152 -6.01 6.92 -20.10
CA TYR A 152 -5.29 6.02 -19.22
C TYR A 152 -3.79 6.03 -19.55
N THR A 153 -2.97 6.26 -18.53
CA THR A 153 -1.52 6.30 -18.69
C THR A 153 -0.84 5.57 -17.55
N LYS A 154 0.09 4.68 -17.86
CA LYS A 154 0.83 3.90 -16.85
C LYS A 154 2.33 4.09 -17.01
N LEU A 155 3.03 4.33 -15.91
CA LEU A 155 4.48 4.28 -15.83
C LEU A 155 4.92 3.19 -14.85
N THR A 156 5.68 2.20 -15.33
CA THR A 156 6.21 1.10 -14.52
C THR A 156 7.73 1.19 -14.41
N CYS A 157 8.22 1.25 -13.18
CA CYS A 157 9.62 1.40 -12.84
C CYS A 157 10.06 0.19 -12.01
N LYS A 158 10.96 -0.66 -12.51
CA LYS A 158 11.38 -1.90 -11.83
C LYS A 158 12.90 -2.06 -11.82
N ARG A 159 13.45 -2.39 -10.65
CA ARG A 159 14.87 -2.67 -10.43
C ARG A 159 15.72 -1.51 -10.94
N LEU A 160 15.46 -0.31 -10.43
CA LEU A 160 16.12 0.93 -10.85
C LEU A 160 16.75 1.64 -9.67
N SER A 161 17.80 2.40 -9.93
CA SER A 161 18.35 3.42 -9.03
C SER A 161 18.25 4.77 -9.72
N ILE A 162 17.60 5.74 -9.07
CA ILE A 162 17.39 7.08 -9.61
C ILE A 162 18.06 8.08 -8.67
N GLU A 163 19.05 8.80 -9.20
CA GLU A 163 19.68 9.94 -8.56
C GLU A 163 19.09 11.22 -9.14
N PHE A 164 18.66 12.12 -8.26
CA PHE A 164 17.99 13.35 -8.64
C PHE A 164 18.96 14.54 -8.68
N GLU A 165 18.85 15.41 -9.68
CA GLU A 165 19.64 16.64 -9.75
C GLU A 165 19.23 17.64 -8.66
N PRO A 166 20.13 18.02 -7.73
CA PRO A 166 19.79 18.93 -6.63
C PRO A 166 19.41 20.33 -7.10
N ALA A 167 19.86 20.74 -8.30
CA ALA A 167 19.57 22.07 -8.85
C ALA A 167 18.14 22.22 -9.41
N VAL A 168 17.34 21.14 -9.48
CA VAL A 168 15.95 21.26 -9.94
C VAL A 168 15.10 21.92 -8.87
N VAL A 169 14.61 23.12 -9.18
CA VAL A 169 13.74 23.89 -8.28
C VAL A 169 12.33 23.32 -8.32
N HIS A 170 11.78 23.06 -7.14
CA HIS A 170 10.40 22.63 -6.94
C HIS A 170 9.61 23.72 -6.22
N GLU A 171 8.42 24.02 -6.73
CA GLU A 171 7.39 24.65 -5.89
C GLU A 171 6.90 23.67 -4.83
N TRP A 172 6.31 24.17 -3.73
CA TRP A 172 5.86 23.30 -2.62
C TRP A 172 4.75 22.29 -3.00
N TRP A 173 4.17 22.42 -4.20
CA TRP A 173 3.17 21.51 -4.79
C TRP A 173 3.70 20.69 -5.97
N GLU A 174 4.99 20.74 -6.29
CA GLU A 174 5.57 19.98 -7.40
C GLU A 174 6.36 18.77 -6.90
N ALA A 175 6.60 17.81 -7.80
CA ALA A 175 7.37 16.60 -7.52
C ALA A 175 8.22 16.15 -8.71
N TRP A 176 9.19 15.27 -8.46
CA TRP A 176 9.94 14.56 -9.51
C TRP A 176 9.04 13.66 -10.34
N PHE A 177 8.05 13.03 -9.71
CA PHE A 177 7.00 12.24 -10.36
C PHE A 177 5.63 12.79 -9.96
N GLU A 178 4.88 13.29 -10.93
CA GLU A 178 3.51 13.77 -10.77
C GLU A 178 2.54 12.79 -11.45
N CYS A 179 1.66 12.14 -10.70
CA CYS A 179 0.64 11.23 -11.23
C CYS A 179 -0.71 11.94 -11.31
N HIS A 180 -1.16 12.24 -12.51
CA HIS A 180 -2.43 12.94 -12.73
C HIS A 180 -3.61 11.97 -12.79
N ASP A 181 -4.81 12.53 -12.90
CA ASP A 181 -6.04 11.77 -13.05
C ASP A 181 -5.95 10.77 -14.22
N ASN A 182 -6.58 9.61 -14.06
CA ASN A 182 -6.48 8.48 -15.00
C ASN A 182 -5.05 7.95 -15.25
N ALA A 183 -4.09 8.21 -14.35
CA ALA A 183 -2.76 7.63 -14.46
C ALA A 183 -2.39 6.68 -13.32
N GLU A 184 -1.41 5.84 -13.57
CA GLU A 184 -0.80 4.94 -12.59
C GLU A 184 0.73 5.01 -12.67
N ILE A 185 1.41 5.14 -11.52
CA ILE A 185 2.86 4.98 -11.42
C ILE A 185 3.16 3.83 -10.44
N ILE A 186 3.85 2.81 -10.92
CA ILE A 186 4.24 1.65 -10.13
C ILE A 186 5.75 1.60 -9.99
N PHE A 187 6.24 1.65 -8.75
CA PHE A 187 7.64 1.42 -8.41
C PHE A 187 7.79 0.02 -7.81
N GLY A 188 8.31 -0.92 -8.60
CA GLY A 188 8.51 -2.31 -8.23
C GLY A 188 7.43 -3.27 -8.75
N GLU A 189 7.37 -4.46 -8.15
CA GLU A 189 6.42 -5.51 -8.51
C GLU A 189 5.73 -6.06 -7.26
N ASN A 190 4.39 -6.03 -7.28
CA ASN A 190 3.56 -6.70 -6.29
C ASN A 190 3.41 -8.18 -6.66
N LEU A 191 3.81 -9.08 -5.75
CA LEU A 191 3.67 -10.52 -5.92
C LEU A 191 2.41 -11.06 -5.25
N SER A 192 2.02 -10.48 -4.12
CA SER A 192 0.82 -10.86 -3.39
C SER A 192 0.33 -9.75 -2.46
N ASP A 193 -0.88 -9.27 -2.70
CA ASP A 193 -1.57 -8.34 -1.80
C ASP A 193 -2.00 -8.99 -0.47
N TYR A 194 -2.20 -10.31 -0.46
CA TYR A 194 -2.59 -11.04 0.75
C TYR A 194 -1.41 -11.21 1.70
N TYR A 195 -0.26 -11.63 1.18
CA TYR A 195 0.96 -11.84 1.97
C TYR A 195 1.87 -10.61 2.04
N LYS A 196 1.48 -9.48 1.42
CA LYS A 196 2.29 -8.25 1.31
C LYS A 196 3.69 -8.49 0.75
N GLN A 197 3.79 -9.40 -0.21
CA GLN A 197 5.05 -9.78 -0.86
C GLN A 197 5.31 -8.93 -2.10
N SER A 198 6.53 -8.43 -2.24
CA SER A 198 6.96 -7.64 -3.39
C SER A 198 8.43 -7.87 -3.75
N ARG A 199 8.84 -7.41 -4.94
CA ARG A 199 10.25 -7.43 -5.39
C ARG A 199 10.57 -6.30 -6.38
N ASP A 200 11.82 -6.25 -6.82
CA ASP A 200 12.29 -5.42 -7.94
C ASP A 200 11.96 -3.93 -7.80
N GLY A 201 12.03 -3.39 -6.58
CA GLY A 201 11.72 -1.99 -6.32
C GLY A 201 12.72 -0.98 -6.89
N VAL A 202 12.49 0.28 -6.54
CA VAL A 202 13.29 1.41 -6.99
C VAL A 202 14.03 2.04 -5.81
N MET A 203 15.29 2.37 -6.02
CA MET A 203 16.12 3.10 -5.06
C MET A 203 16.17 4.57 -5.47
N PHE A 204 15.66 5.44 -4.62
CA PHE A 204 15.69 6.89 -4.80
C PHE A 204 16.81 7.50 -3.99
N HIS A 205 17.65 8.30 -4.66
CA HIS A 205 18.70 9.09 -4.03
C HIS A 205 18.43 10.56 -4.27
N THR A 206 18.14 11.29 -3.20
CA THR A 206 18.12 12.75 -3.23
C THR A 206 19.46 13.23 -2.66
N PRO A 207 20.32 13.90 -3.45
CA PRO A 207 21.55 14.47 -2.93
C PRO A 207 21.26 15.56 -1.90
N GLY A 208 22.28 15.85 -1.10
CA GLY A 208 22.26 16.92 -0.11
C GLY A 208 21.81 18.24 -0.70
N LEU A 209 20.70 18.79 -0.21
CA LEU A 209 20.32 20.15 -0.52
C LEU A 209 21.31 21.11 0.15
N THR A 210 21.69 22.15 -0.58
CA THR A 210 22.62 23.17 -0.07
C THR A 210 21.91 24.35 0.58
N ASP A 211 20.60 24.47 0.38
CA ASP A 211 19.79 25.61 0.83
C ASP A 211 18.63 25.18 1.72
N LYS A 212 18.44 25.92 2.82
CA LYS A 212 17.71 25.41 3.98
C LYS A 212 16.19 25.27 3.82
N ASP A 213 15.69 25.82 2.73
CA ASP A 213 14.26 26.00 2.48
C ASP A 213 13.74 25.19 1.29
N GLN A 214 14.59 24.37 0.65
CA GLN A 214 14.16 23.56 -0.49
C GLN A 214 13.48 22.27 -0.05
N ARG A 215 12.27 22.03 -0.56
CA ARG A 215 11.53 20.77 -0.40
C ARG A 215 11.60 20.01 -1.70
N ILE A 216 12.25 18.86 -1.69
CA ILE A 216 12.15 17.93 -2.81
C ILE A 216 10.96 17.02 -2.55
N THR A 217 10.00 16.94 -3.47
CA THR A 217 8.99 15.87 -3.46
C THR A 217 9.34 14.83 -4.51
N ALA A 218 9.55 13.57 -4.13
CA ALA A 218 9.86 12.50 -5.08
C ALA A 218 8.61 12.15 -5.90
N CYS A 219 7.48 11.93 -5.24
CA CYS A 219 6.23 11.54 -5.91
C CYS A 219 5.03 12.31 -5.35
N MET A 220 4.17 12.80 -6.23
CA MET A 220 2.88 13.42 -5.92
C MET A 220 1.83 12.87 -6.87
N GLY A 221 0.61 12.66 -6.39
CA GLY A 221 -0.53 12.38 -7.28
C GLY A 221 -1.65 13.38 -7.06
N ASN A 222 -2.48 13.56 -8.09
CA ASN A 222 -3.74 14.29 -8.03
C ASN A 222 -4.87 13.36 -7.56
N LYS A 223 -6.10 13.90 -7.40
CA LYS A 223 -7.27 13.22 -6.80
C LYS A 223 -7.62 11.83 -7.35
N THR A 224 -7.17 11.39 -8.53
CA THR A 224 -7.45 10.03 -9.00
C THR A 224 -6.26 9.30 -9.60
N GLY A 225 -5.09 9.94 -9.68
CA GLY A 225 -3.87 9.25 -10.08
C GLY A 225 -3.52 8.19 -9.05
N ASN A 226 -2.97 7.05 -9.43
CA ASN A 226 -2.59 5.98 -8.51
C ASN A 226 -1.07 5.85 -8.46
N ILE A 227 -0.50 5.85 -7.26
CA ILE A 227 0.91 5.55 -7.04
C ILE A 227 1.00 4.30 -6.17
N GLU A 228 1.86 3.37 -6.55
CA GLU A 228 2.16 2.17 -5.77
C GLU A 228 3.67 1.98 -5.65
N MET A 229 4.13 1.63 -4.45
CA MET A 229 5.56 1.43 -4.15
C MET A 229 5.78 0.06 -3.51
N TYR A 230 6.77 -0.65 -4.01
CA TYR A 230 7.03 -2.04 -3.69
C TYR A 230 8.53 -2.26 -3.61
N SER A 231 9.01 -2.86 -2.50
CA SER A 231 10.43 -3.22 -2.31
C SER A 231 11.43 -2.10 -2.62
N SER A 232 11.02 -0.86 -2.39
CA SER A 232 11.74 0.36 -2.79
C SER A 232 12.48 0.96 -1.60
N SER A 233 13.52 1.75 -1.87
CA SER A 233 14.22 2.50 -0.83
C SER A 233 14.35 3.97 -1.15
N ILE A 234 14.31 4.80 -0.13
CA ILE A 234 14.38 6.26 -0.23
C ILE A 234 15.53 6.70 0.67
N HIS A 235 16.53 7.35 0.08
CA HIS A 235 17.71 7.84 0.78
C HIS A 235 17.79 9.37 0.63
N GLY A 236 17.61 10.06 1.76
CA GLY A 236 17.62 11.51 1.86
C GLY A 236 18.88 12.10 2.50
N SER A 237 18.88 13.42 2.64
CA SER A 237 19.88 14.18 3.40
C SER A 237 19.21 14.99 4.50
N LEU A 238 19.92 15.16 5.61
CA LEU A 238 19.37 15.69 6.86
C LEU A 238 19.09 17.18 6.90
N SER A 239 19.58 17.99 5.95
CA SER A 239 19.53 19.44 6.15
C SER A 239 18.12 20.00 6.03
N ASP A 240 17.30 19.61 5.05
CA ASP A 240 16.15 20.44 4.66
C ASP A 240 14.87 19.65 4.43
N TRP A 241 13.96 19.83 5.37
CA TRP A 241 12.78 19.01 5.57
C TRP A 241 11.72 19.29 4.51
N ARG A 242 11.44 18.29 3.65
CA ARG A 242 10.12 17.63 3.49
C ARG A 242 9.99 17.02 2.09
N THR A 243 9.87 15.70 2.07
CA THR A 243 9.24 14.84 1.06
C THR A 243 8.35 13.94 1.93
N TYR A 244 7.04 13.77 1.85
CA TYR A 244 6.17 13.38 0.75
C TYR A 244 4.79 13.96 1.08
N THR A 245 4.11 14.58 0.12
CA THR A 245 2.65 14.69 0.18
C THR A 245 2.11 14.18 -1.13
N LEU A 246 1.53 12.98 -1.09
CA LEU A 246 0.57 12.60 -2.12
C LEU A 246 -0.70 13.39 -1.83
N LYS A 247 -0.77 14.57 -2.44
CA LYS A 247 -1.89 15.49 -2.27
C LYS A 247 -3.15 14.90 -2.93
N ALA A 248 -3.93 14.24 -2.07
CA ALA A 248 -5.27 13.70 -2.28
C ALA A 248 -5.33 12.43 -3.16
N ASN A 249 -5.76 11.32 -2.55
CA ASN A 249 -6.21 10.03 -3.12
C ASN A 249 -5.20 9.07 -3.78
N ALA A 250 -3.93 9.44 -4.00
CA ALA A 250 -3.12 8.71 -4.98
C ALA A 250 -2.26 7.54 -4.50
N LEU A 251 -1.46 7.67 -3.42
CA LEU A 251 -0.64 6.54 -2.96
C LEU A 251 -1.50 5.54 -2.24
N ARG A 252 -1.82 4.45 -2.92
CA ARG A 252 -2.68 3.42 -2.35
C ARG A 252 -1.92 2.39 -1.56
N LYS A 253 -0.68 2.08 -1.97
CA LYS A 253 0.07 0.94 -1.44
C LYS A 253 1.57 1.22 -1.37
N ALA A 254 2.15 0.89 -0.22
CA ALA A 254 3.59 0.90 0.03
C ALA A 254 3.98 -0.37 0.79
N TYR A 255 4.65 -1.32 0.15
CA TYR A 255 5.09 -2.58 0.79
C TYR A 255 6.60 -2.74 0.77
N ASN A 256 7.16 -3.19 1.88
CA ASN A 256 8.59 -3.53 2.01
C ASN A 256 9.49 -2.32 1.66
N ILE A 257 9.25 -1.17 2.30
CA ILE A 257 9.93 0.09 1.99
C ILE A 257 10.97 0.41 3.07
N LEU A 258 12.17 0.80 2.63
CA LEU A 258 13.18 1.40 3.50
C LEU A 258 13.21 2.91 3.28
N VAL A 259 13.11 3.68 4.35
CA VAL A 259 13.25 5.14 4.34
C VAL A 259 14.43 5.48 5.26
N ASP A 260 15.45 6.13 4.70
CA ASP A 260 16.66 6.56 5.40
C ASP A 260 16.81 8.08 5.27
N ARG A 261 16.77 8.78 6.40
CA ARG A 261 16.87 10.25 6.51
C ARG A 261 15.92 10.97 5.55
N ALA A 262 14.70 10.46 5.44
CA ALA A 262 13.63 11.03 4.65
C ALA A 262 12.30 10.91 5.40
N GLN A 263 11.22 11.39 4.81
CA GLN A 263 9.87 11.17 5.31
C GLN A 263 9.13 10.26 4.32
N ILE A 264 7.97 9.69 4.67
CA ILE A 264 7.05 9.02 3.74
C ILE A 264 5.63 9.26 4.24
N GLY A 265 4.65 9.46 3.36
CA GLY A 265 3.29 9.73 3.83
C GLY A 265 2.20 9.87 2.80
N GLY A 266 0.93 9.86 3.26
CA GLY A 266 -0.28 10.02 2.44
C GLY A 266 -1.30 11.00 3.04
N HIS A 267 -2.07 11.71 2.21
CA HIS A 267 -3.18 12.61 2.66
C HIS A 267 -4.51 11.80 2.82
N PRO A 268 -5.63 12.33 3.37
CA PRO A 268 -6.64 11.69 4.24
C PRO A 268 -7.37 10.44 3.76
N ASP A 269 -7.23 10.04 2.52
CA ASP A 269 -8.15 9.10 1.88
C ASP A 269 -7.59 7.68 1.70
N GLY A 270 -6.55 7.31 2.47
CA GLY A 270 -6.31 5.91 2.81
C GLY A 270 -5.15 5.18 2.12
N GLY A 271 -3.93 5.63 2.39
CA GLY A 271 -2.74 4.85 2.07
C GLY A 271 -2.62 3.57 2.91
N ARG A 272 -2.12 2.49 2.29
CA ARG A 272 -1.83 1.21 2.93
C ARG A 272 -0.32 0.99 3.05
N PHE A 273 0.21 0.89 4.26
CA PHE A 273 1.65 0.85 4.54
C PHE A 273 2.05 -0.44 5.27
N PHE A 274 2.81 -1.30 4.62
CA PHE A 274 3.20 -2.59 5.19
C PHE A 274 4.70 -2.83 5.12
N ASN A 275 5.28 -3.37 6.19
CA ASN A 275 6.70 -3.70 6.28
C ASN A 275 7.58 -2.48 5.95
N ILE A 276 7.39 -1.38 6.68
CA ILE A 276 8.13 -0.13 6.47
C ILE A 276 9.24 -0.03 7.51
N VAL A 277 10.47 0.26 7.08
CA VAL A 277 11.60 0.52 7.97
C VAL A 277 11.99 2.00 7.83
N LEU A 278 11.97 2.73 8.94
CA LEU A 278 12.31 4.14 9.03
C LEU A 278 13.62 4.30 9.82
N VAL A 279 14.67 4.78 9.17
CA VAL A 279 15.97 5.07 9.79
C VAL A 279 16.16 6.57 9.80
N GLU A 280 16.19 7.20 10.98
CA GLU A 280 16.25 8.66 11.13
C GLU A 280 15.20 9.38 10.26
N SER A 281 14.02 8.77 10.17
CA SER A 281 12.99 9.08 9.18
C SER A 281 11.62 9.26 9.82
N ILE A 282 10.69 9.88 9.08
CA ILE A 282 9.34 10.19 9.55
C ILE A 282 8.31 9.45 8.69
N LEU A 283 7.35 8.78 9.31
CA LEU A 283 6.11 8.36 8.64
C LEU A 283 5.00 9.35 8.99
N SER A 284 4.42 9.99 7.99
CA SER A 284 3.45 11.08 8.15
C SER A 284 2.19 10.82 7.36
N GLY A 285 1.07 11.41 7.77
CA GLY A 285 -0.17 11.42 7.00
C GLY A 285 -1.28 10.55 7.56
N SER A 286 -2.35 10.44 6.78
CA SER A 286 -3.47 9.57 7.08
C SER A 286 -3.25 8.18 6.52
N ILE A 287 -3.14 7.24 7.44
CA ILE A 287 -2.87 5.84 7.17
C ILE A 287 -4.18 5.09 7.38
N ALA A 288 -4.79 4.58 6.29
CA ALA A 288 -6.01 3.78 6.42
C ALA A 288 -5.71 2.38 6.96
N GLU A 289 -4.57 1.83 6.57
CA GLU A 289 -4.15 0.50 6.97
C GLU A 289 -2.63 0.49 7.12
N SER A 290 -2.14 -0.05 8.24
CA SER A 290 -0.72 -0.34 8.38
C SER A 290 -0.46 -1.71 9.01
N GLY A 291 0.77 -2.18 8.85
CA GLY A 291 1.29 -3.33 9.59
C GLY A 291 2.81 -3.43 9.48
N ASN A 292 3.47 -3.87 10.55
CA ASN A 292 4.91 -4.06 10.67
C ASN A 292 5.73 -2.81 10.27
N ILE A 293 5.56 -1.71 11.00
CA ILE A 293 6.41 -0.52 10.82
C ILE A 293 7.50 -0.56 11.89
N VAL A 294 8.76 -0.44 11.49
CA VAL A 294 9.89 -0.36 12.39
C VAL A 294 10.55 0.99 12.23
N THR A 295 10.89 1.63 13.34
CA THR A 295 11.59 2.90 13.31
C THR A 295 12.73 2.97 14.33
N THR A 296 13.85 3.54 13.89
CA THR A 296 15.10 3.66 14.64
C THR A 296 15.75 5.03 14.41
N GLY A 297 16.39 5.59 15.44
CA GLY A 297 17.19 6.82 15.31
C GLY A 297 16.35 8.10 15.27
N GLY A 298 15.36 8.24 16.14
CA GLY A 298 14.59 9.49 16.23
C GLY A 298 15.47 10.67 16.60
N PHE A 299 15.27 11.83 15.96
CA PHE A 299 15.84 13.07 16.48
C PHE A 299 15.03 13.52 17.70
N PRO A 300 15.66 14.04 18.76
CA PRO A 300 14.96 14.47 19.97
C PRO A 300 13.79 15.43 19.71
N ASP A 301 13.89 16.25 18.66
CA ASP A 301 12.92 17.31 18.34
C ASP A 301 12.04 16.98 17.10
N THR A 302 12.21 15.80 16.50
CA THR A 302 11.53 15.42 15.26
C THR A 302 10.60 14.24 15.51
N PRO A 303 9.32 14.36 15.13
CA PRO A 303 8.43 13.23 15.24
C PRO A 303 8.84 12.13 14.30
N THR A 304 8.78 10.91 14.81
CA THR A 304 8.95 9.69 14.05
C THR A 304 7.66 9.30 13.31
N LEU A 305 6.51 9.59 13.94
CA LEU A 305 5.18 9.36 13.40
C LEU A 305 4.39 10.67 13.42
N GLU A 306 3.75 11.05 12.33
CA GLU A 306 2.92 12.25 12.23
C GLU A 306 1.52 11.87 11.74
N LEU A 307 0.57 11.75 12.67
CA LEU A 307 -0.74 11.15 12.40
C LEU A 307 -1.83 12.19 12.24
N TRP A 308 -2.75 11.94 11.31
CA TRP A 308 -3.94 12.73 11.06
C TRP A 308 -5.18 11.96 11.58
N PRO A 309 -6.35 12.61 11.80
CA PRO A 309 -7.53 11.93 12.30
C PRO A 309 -8.01 10.77 11.40
N ASN A 310 -8.84 9.88 11.98
CA ASN A 310 -9.46 8.72 11.32
C ASN A 310 -8.44 7.64 10.89
N VAL A 311 -7.40 7.48 11.71
CA VAL A 311 -6.28 6.58 11.42
C VAL A 311 -6.24 5.45 12.42
N THR A 312 -6.20 4.22 11.90
CA THR A 312 -5.82 3.03 12.69
C THR A 312 -4.44 2.59 12.24
N ILE A 313 -3.48 2.70 13.15
CA ILE A 313 -2.12 2.21 12.96
C ILE A 313 -1.92 0.95 13.76
N ARG A 314 -1.31 -0.03 13.11
CA ARG A 314 -0.99 -1.33 13.68
C ARG A 314 0.49 -1.64 13.61
N ASP A 315 0.95 -2.37 14.63
CA ASP A 315 2.22 -3.10 14.65
C ASP A 315 3.43 -2.20 14.37
N VAL A 316 3.52 -1.09 15.11
CA VAL A 316 4.68 -0.18 15.05
C VAL A 316 5.66 -0.49 16.17
N ILE A 317 6.94 -0.64 15.86
CA ILE A 317 8.01 -0.76 16.85
C ILE A 317 8.94 0.43 16.69
N GLY A 318 8.99 1.30 17.71
CA GLY A 318 9.87 2.45 17.77
C GLY A 318 10.97 2.31 18.80
N ARG A 319 12.21 2.53 18.36
CA ARG A 319 13.43 2.49 19.18
C ARG A 319 14.09 3.86 19.27
N ASP A 320 15.02 4.02 20.21
CA ASP A 320 15.98 5.13 20.26
C ASP A 320 15.32 6.52 20.21
N ASN A 321 14.51 6.85 21.22
CA ASN A 321 13.77 8.13 21.32
C ASN A 321 12.78 8.36 20.18
N SER A 322 12.06 7.32 19.75
CA SER A 322 10.94 7.50 18.82
C SER A 322 9.87 8.43 19.42
N VAL A 323 9.50 9.47 18.69
CA VAL A 323 8.53 10.50 19.12
C VAL A 323 7.26 10.39 18.26
N LEU A 324 6.08 10.55 18.85
CA LEU A 324 4.81 10.52 18.12
C LEU A 324 4.20 11.94 18.06
N ARG A 325 4.22 12.59 16.89
CA ARG A 325 3.40 13.80 16.68
C ARG A 325 2.00 13.39 16.26
N VAL A 326 1.01 13.94 16.95
CA VAL A 326 -0.39 13.80 16.58
C VAL A 326 -0.85 15.15 16.05
N VAL A 327 -1.06 15.21 14.74
CA VAL A 327 -1.59 16.38 14.07
C VAL A 327 -3.10 16.25 14.09
N GLY A 328 -3.75 16.97 15.01
CA GLY A 328 -5.20 17.12 14.98
C GLY A 328 -5.64 17.70 13.63
N GLY A 329 -6.69 17.18 13.03
CA GLY A 329 -7.35 17.80 11.89
C GLY A 329 -8.77 18.19 12.29
N ASP A 330 -9.45 18.97 11.45
CA ASP A 330 -10.86 19.38 11.65
C ASP A 330 -11.89 18.22 11.64
N VAL A 331 -11.42 16.97 11.63
CA VAL A 331 -12.25 15.75 11.49
C VAL A 331 -12.40 15.07 12.86
N GLY A 332 -13.64 14.87 13.28
CA GLY A 332 -14.02 14.39 14.61
C GLY A 332 -14.13 12.86 14.73
N GLU A 333 -13.07 12.12 14.40
CA GLU A 333 -12.98 10.71 14.82
C GLU A 333 -11.68 10.38 15.57
N ASP A 334 -11.73 9.29 16.33
CA ASP A 334 -10.65 8.81 17.18
C ASP A 334 -9.47 8.23 16.37
N ILE A 335 -8.27 8.30 16.95
CA ILE A 335 -7.05 7.66 16.42
C ILE A 335 -6.79 6.38 17.22
N TRP A 336 -6.49 5.28 16.52
CA TRP A 336 -6.22 3.98 17.15
C TRP A 336 -4.79 3.52 16.91
N LEU A 337 -4.05 3.32 18.00
CA LEU A 337 -2.69 2.78 18.01
C LEU A 337 -2.74 1.36 18.57
N ILE A 338 -2.76 0.37 17.68
CA ILE A 338 -2.92 -1.04 18.03
C ILE A 338 -1.56 -1.73 17.90
N ASN A 339 -1.12 -2.47 18.92
CA ASN A 339 0.17 -3.18 18.91
C ASN A 339 1.40 -2.27 18.71
N CYS A 340 1.27 -0.96 18.94
CA CYS A 340 2.38 -0.03 18.83
C CYS A 340 3.25 -0.08 20.10
N VAL A 341 4.54 -0.38 19.97
CA VAL A 341 5.50 -0.46 21.06
C VAL A 341 6.59 0.57 20.81
N LEU A 342 6.61 1.64 21.60
CA LEU A 342 7.60 2.70 21.55
C LEU A 342 8.41 2.72 22.85
N ASP A 343 9.72 2.91 22.75
CA ASP A 343 10.58 3.09 23.93
C ASP A 343 10.20 4.36 24.74
N TYR A 344 9.63 5.38 24.07
CA TYR A 344 9.15 6.62 24.68
C TYR A 344 7.86 7.09 24.01
N TRP A 345 6.91 7.60 24.81
CA TRP A 345 5.66 8.19 24.33
C TRP A 345 5.68 9.68 24.61
N MET A 346 5.72 10.48 23.55
CA MET A 346 5.60 11.93 23.61
C MET A 346 4.69 12.36 22.48
N PHE A 347 3.71 13.21 22.79
CA PHE A 347 2.66 13.68 21.92
C PHE A 347 2.85 15.16 21.62
N GLN A 348 3.21 15.46 20.37
CA GLN A 348 3.16 16.84 19.89
C GLN A 348 1.81 17.09 19.22
N TRP A 349 0.99 17.94 19.83
CA TRP A 349 -0.33 18.34 19.32
C TRP A 349 -0.21 19.61 18.47
N TRP A 350 -0.55 19.53 17.18
CA TRP A 350 -0.43 20.69 16.26
C TRP A 350 -1.74 21.50 16.14
N TYR A 351 -2.89 20.83 16.28
CA TYR A 351 -4.22 21.43 16.32
C TYR A 351 -4.99 20.74 17.43
N GLU A 352 -5.83 21.46 18.20
CA GLU A 352 -6.64 20.89 19.29
C GLU A 352 -7.66 19.88 18.71
N PRO A 353 -7.35 18.57 18.67
CA PRO A 353 -8.31 17.59 18.20
C PRO A 353 -9.41 17.49 19.24
N LYS A 354 -10.66 17.38 18.81
CA LYS A 354 -11.78 17.17 19.74
C LYS A 354 -11.80 15.75 20.33
N GLU A 355 -11.07 14.83 19.70
CA GLU A 355 -11.17 13.39 19.89
C GLU A 355 -9.97 12.77 20.62
N TYR A 356 -10.05 11.46 20.86
CA TYR A 356 -9.08 10.71 21.62
C TYR A 356 -8.07 9.96 20.74
N VAL A 357 -6.87 9.75 21.29
CA VAL A 357 -5.91 8.78 20.75
C VAL A 357 -5.91 7.57 21.67
N TYR A 358 -6.41 6.43 21.19
CA TYR A 358 -6.44 5.18 21.94
C TYR A 358 -5.16 4.38 21.73
N ARG A 359 -4.61 3.87 22.83
CA ARG A 359 -3.54 2.87 22.81
C ARG A 359 -4.15 1.51 23.15
N ALA A 360 -3.96 0.52 22.29
CA ALA A 360 -4.52 -0.82 22.47
C ALA A 360 -3.53 -1.92 22.05
N TYR A 361 -3.72 -3.12 22.59
CA TYR A 361 -2.88 -4.28 22.29
C TYR A 361 -3.74 -5.52 22.12
N GLU A 362 -3.40 -6.32 21.11
CA GLU A 362 -4.08 -7.58 20.86
C GLU A 362 -3.72 -8.61 21.94
N PHE A 363 -4.74 -9.25 22.48
CA PHE A 363 -4.64 -10.37 23.40
C PHE A 363 -5.03 -11.65 22.66
N LYS A 364 -4.04 -12.34 22.11
CA LYS A 364 -4.18 -13.55 21.30
C LYS A 364 -3.38 -14.75 21.85
N PRO A 365 -3.42 -15.05 23.15
CA PRO A 365 -2.76 -16.25 23.65
C PRO A 365 -3.40 -17.52 23.10
N PHE A 366 -2.57 -18.55 22.91
CA PHE A 366 -3.08 -19.91 22.76
C PHE A 366 -3.35 -20.50 24.14
N ILE A 367 -4.62 -20.76 24.45
CA ILE A 367 -5.03 -21.19 25.79
C ILE A 367 -5.26 -22.70 25.80
N LEU A 368 -4.58 -23.38 26.71
CA LEU A 368 -4.69 -24.81 26.98
C LEU A 368 -5.21 -25.03 28.41
N GLU A 369 -5.95 -26.10 28.62
CA GLU A 369 -6.10 -26.68 29.96
C GLU A 369 -4.83 -27.46 30.34
N GLU A 370 -4.61 -27.73 31.63
CA GLU A 370 -3.51 -28.59 32.12
C GLU A 370 -3.51 -29.99 31.49
N SER A 371 -4.67 -30.46 31.01
CA SER A 371 -4.85 -31.70 30.27
C SER A 371 -4.25 -31.66 28.85
N GLY A 372 -3.84 -30.48 28.35
CA GLY A 372 -3.42 -30.25 26.97
C GLY A 372 -4.59 -30.01 26.00
N ILE A 373 -5.84 -29.99 26.49
CA ILE A 373 -7.01 -29.71 25.66
C ILE A 373 -7.09 -28.20 25.38
N PRO A 374 -7.31 -27.76 24.13
CA PRO A 374 -7.50 -26.35 23.81
C PRO A 374 -8.74 -25.77 24.49
N PHE A 375 -8.57 -24.63 25.17
CA PHE A 375 -9.62 -23.97 25.92
C PHE A 375 -10.76 -23.48 25.03
N THR A 376 -11.99 -23.66 25.49
CA THR A 376 -13.20 -23.11 24.86
C THR A 376 -14.02 -22.42 25.94
N GLY A 377 -14.26 -21.12 25.84
CA GLY A 377 -14.89 -20.35 26.90
C GLY A 377 -14.89 -18.85 26.63
N VAL A 378 -14.91 -18.03 27.68
CA VAL A 378 -14.90 -16.57 27.55
C VAL A 378 -13.80 -16.00 28.43
N VAL A 379 -13.03 -15.05 27.91
CA VAL A 379 -12.08 -14.26 28.69
C VAL A 379 -12.68 -12.86 28.89
N LYS A 380 -12.76 -12.44 30.15
CA LYS A 380 -13.39 -11.18 30.56
C LYS A 380 -12.38 -10.25 31.20
N PHE A 381 -12.46 -8.97 30.89
CA PHE A 381 -11.54 -7.92 31.35
C PHE A 381 -12.30 -6.84 32.11
N TRP A 382 -11.76 -6.41 33.24
CA TRP A 382 -12.25 -5.27 34.01
C TRP A 382 -11.13 -4.26 34.20
N LYS A 383 -11.36 -3.01 33.76
CA LYS A 383 -10.43 -1.91 33.98
C LYS A 383 -10.23 -1.62 35.47
N THR A 384 -9.14 -0.93 35.80
CA THR A 384 -8.87 -0.49 37.17
C THR A 384 -10.06 0.24 37.78
N GLY A 385 -10.37 -0.09 39.04
CA GLY A 385 -11.45 0.53 39.80
C GLY A 385 -12.82 -0.15 39.68
N LEU A 386 -12.99 -1.11 38.75
CA LEU A 386 -14.19 -1.94 38.69
C LEU A 386 -14.03 -3.21 39.52
N ASN A 387 -15.08 -3.60 40.24
CA ASN A 387 -15.14 -4.84 40.99
C ASN A 387 -15.74 -5.95 40.11
N PRO A 388 -14.98 -7.01 39.77
CA PRO A 388 -15.46 -8.06 38.86
C PRO A 388 -16.60 -8.92 39.41
N ASP A 389 -16.94 -8.79 40.70
CA ASP A 389 -18.06 -9.49 41.34
C ASP A 389 -19.36 -8.68 41.30
N VAL A 390 -19.31 -7.39 40.96
CA VAL A 390 -20.46 -6.48 41.00
C VAL A 390 -20.64 -5.74 39.67
N ASP A 391 -19.55 -5.34 39.05
CA ASP A 391 -19.52 -4.55 37.84
C ASP A 391 -19.42 -5.45 36.58
N PRO A 392 -20.06 -5.05 35.47
CA PRO A 392 -19.88 -5.75 34.20
C PRO A 392 -18.45 -5.56 33.67
N PRO A 393 -17.92 -6.54 32.90
CA PRO A 393 -16.61 -6.40 32.28
C PRO A 393 -16.61 -5.30 31.22
N THR A 394 -15.46 -4.66 31.06
CA THR A 394 -15.21 -3.66 30.00
C THR A 394 -15.01 -4.30 28.64
N LYS A 395 -14.58 -5.56 28.60
CA LYS A 395 -14.41 -6.33 27.36
C LYS A 395 -14.63 -7.82 27.66
N GLU A 396 -15.32 -8.51 26.75
CA GLU A 396 -15.43 -9.96 26.72
C GLU A 396 -14.98 -10.46 25.36
N ILE A 397 -14.27 -11.58 25.33
CA ILE A 397 -13.79 -12.21 24.11
C ILE A 397 -14.05 -13.71 24.23
N GLU A 398 -14.69 -14.29 23.21
CA GLU A 398 -14.94 -15.72 23.13
C GLU A 398 -13.69 -16.46 22.67
N TRP A 399 -13.45 -17.64 23.24
CA TRP A 399 -12.40 -18.57 22.85
C TRP A 399 -13.01 -19.86 22.32
N LEU A 400 -12.56 -20.31 21.16
CA LEU A 400 -12.95 -21.59 20.56
C LEU A 400 -11.68 -22.38 20.21
N SER A 401 -11.56 -23.58 20.76
CA SER A 401 -10.44 -24.48 20.49
C SER A 401 -9.06 -23.82 20.66
N GLY A 402 -8.88 -23.08 21.76
CA GLY A 402 -7.62 -22.44 22.14
C GLY A 402 -7.37 -21.09 21.46
N ASN A 403 -8.23 -20.65 20.54
CA ASN A 403 -8.06 -19.42 19.78
C ASN A 403 -9.18 -18.41 20.08
N PRO A 404 -8.87 -17.09 20.12
CA PRO A 404 -9.90 -16.07 20.27
C PRO A 404 -10.79 -15.93 19.02
N VAL A 405 -12.01 -15.46 19.23
CA VAL A 405 -12.98 -15.12 18.19
C VAL A 405 -13.28 -13.62 18.24
N GLY A 406 -13.15 -12.95 17.09
CA GLY A 406 -13.50 -11.53 16.95
C GLY A 406 -12.37 -10.57 17.33
N ASP A 407 -12.75 -9.38 17.81
CA ASP A 407 -11.82 -8.31 18.16
C ASP A 407 -11.14 -8.57 19.52
N THR A 408 -9.82 -8.68 19.46
CA THR A 408 -8.94 -9.05 20.58
C THR A 408 -8.17 -7.86 21.16
N ALA A 409 -8.39 -6.65 20.63
CA ALA A 409 -7.71 -5.46 21.13
C ALA A 409 -8.23 -5.08 22.53
N ILE A 410 -7.30 -4.99 23.48
CA ILE A 410 -7.52 -4.49 24.84
C ILE A 410 -6.93 -3.08 24.92
N ILE A 411 -7.76 -2.10 25.28
CA ILE A 411 -7.34 -0.70 25.36
C ILE A 411 -6.51 -0.49 26.62
N ARG A 412 -5.27 -0.02 26.50
CA ARG A 412 -4.41 0.38 27.62
C ARG A 412 -4.93 1.67 28.27
N GLY A 413 -5.28 2.64 27.44
CA GLY A 413 -5.73 3.96 27.85
C GLY A 413 -5.90 4.86 26.64
N ARG A 414 -6.15 6.15 26.90
CA ARG A 414 -6.30 7.14 25.84
C ARG A 414 -5.65 8.47 26.19
N TYR A 415 -5.35 9.25 25.16
CA TYR A 415 -4.81 10.60 25.27
C TYR A 415 -5.81 11.60 24.70
N LYS A 416 -5.70 12.85 25.15
CA LYS A 416 -6.44 13.99 24.63
C LYS A 416 -5.53 15.21 24.68
N ALA A 417 -5.63 16.11 23.70
CA ALA A 417 -4.72 17.25 23.62
C ALA A 417 -4.72 18.15 24.87
N GLU A 418 -5.86 18.27 25.56
CA GLU A 418 -5.96 19.05 26.80
C GLU A 418 -5.16 18.44 27.97
N TRP A 419 -4.76 17.17 27.87
CA TRP A 419 -3.95 16.45 28.85
C TRP A 419 -2.44 16.47 28.49
N GLY A 420 -2.08 17.04 27.34
CA GLY A 420 -0.70 16.99 26.84
C GLY A 420 -0.25 15.55 26.59
N ASP A 421 0.78 15.11 27.31
CA ASP A 421 1.33 13.75 27.23
C ASP A 421 0.72 12.81 28.28
N GLU A 422 -0.17 13.30 29.15
CA GLU A 422 -0.79 12.48 30.19
C GLU A 422 -1.85 11.54 29.59
N MET A 423 -1.72 10.25 29.93
CA MET A 423 -2.66 9.22 29.52
C MET A 423 -3.75 9.04 30.59
N GLU A 424 -5.03 9.02 30.17
CA GLU A 424 -6.06 8.41 31.00
C GLU A 424 -5.85 6.90 30.98
N ASP A 425 -5.30 6.41 32.07
CA ASP A 425 -4.86 5.03 32.17
C ASP A 425 -5.99 4.09 32.67
N TRP A 426 -6.22 2.97 31.97
CA TRP A 426 -7.25 1.99 32.30
C TRP A 426 -6.70 0.67 32.85
N ALA A 427 -5.38 0.47 32.80
CA ALA A 427 -4.74 -0.66 33.46
C ALA A 427 -4.16 -0.28 34.83
N PRO A 428 -3.89 -1.25 35.72
CA PRO A 428 -4.02 -2.69 35.50
C PRO A 428 -5.45 -3.21 35.27
N TYR A 429 -5.58 -4.24 34.45
CA TYR A 429 -6.83 -5.00 34.29
C TYR A 429 -6.88 -6.19 35.25
N THR A 430 -8.09 -6.52 35.69
CA THR A 430 -8.41 -7.87 36.18
C THR A 430 -8.92 -8.71 35.01
N VAL A 431 -8.37 -9.90 34.82
CA VAL A 431 -8.73 -10.82 33.72
C VAL A 431 -9.25 -12.12 34.31
N ARG A 432 -10.44 -12.57 33.90
CA ARG A 432 -10.99 -13.88 34.30
C ARG A 432 -11.18 -14.78 33.08
N PHE A 433 -10.71 -16.02 33.21
CA PHE A 433 -10.90 -17.08 32.22
C PHE A 433 -12.09 -17.93 32.66
N MET A 434 -13.15 -17.92 31.87
CA MET A 434 -14.45 -18.47 32.25
C MET A 434 -14.85 -19.67 31.38
N TYR A 435 -15.36 -20.73 32.01
CA TYR A 435 -16.10 -21.80 31.35
C TYR A 435 -17.53 -21.84 31.89
N GLY A 436 -18.50 -21.38 31.09
CA GLY A 436 -19.84 -21.10 31.60
C GLY A 436 -19.80 -20.09 32.75
N ASN A 437 -20.19 -20.49 33.95
CA ASN A 437 -20.15 -19.66 35.16
C ASN A 437 -18.94 -19.93 36.07
N GLU A 438 -18.05 -20.86 35.70
CA GLU A 438 -16.87 -21.22 36.49
C GLU A 438 -15.67 -20.35 36.11
N ILE A 439 -14.95 -19.84 37.12
CA ILE A 439 -13.67 -19.12 36.96
C ILE A 439 -12.55 -20.17 36.98
N LEU A 440 -11.88 -20.37 35.85
CA LEU A 440 -10.74 -21.29 35.72
C LEU A 440 -9.43 -20.67 36.19
N ALA A 441 -9.25 -19.37 35.91
CA ALA A 441 -8.14 -18.57 36.39
C ALA A 441 -8.53 -17.10 36.50
N GLU A 442 -7.82 -16.37 37.35
CA GLU A 442 -7.93 -14.94 37.50
C GLU A 442 -6.52 -14.35 37.52
N TRP A 443 -6.28 -13.35 36.68
CA TRP A 443 -5.08 -12.53 36.70
C TRP A 443 -5.44 -11.17 37.24
N LYS A 444 -4.78 -10.78 38.32
CA LYS A 444 -4.77 -9.40 38.79
C LYS A 444 -3.54 -8.73 38.20
N ASP A 445 -3.67 -7.44 37.94
CA ASP A 445 -2.53 -6.63 37.50
C ASP A 445 -2.04 -6.89 36.07
N TYR A 446 -2.94 -7.17 35.13
CA TYR A 446 -2.58 -7.28 33.71
C TYR A 446 -2.39 -5.91 33.06
N TYR A 447 -1.19 -5.66 32.52
CA TYR A 447 -0.85 -4.43 31.79
C TYR A 447 -0.67 -4.73 30.30
N PRO A 448 -1.60 -4.30 29.43
CA PRO A 448 -1.41 -4.42 27.99
C PRO A 448 -0.39 -3.35 27.53
N GLU A 449 0.89 -3.73 27.47
CA GLU A 449 1.98 -2.86 26.98
C GLU A 449 2.57 -3.30 25.64
N LYS A 450 2.29 -4.54 25.24
CA LYS A 450 2.68 -5.17 23.99
C LYS A 450 1.63 -6.24 23.63
N PRO A 451 1.59 -6.70 22.36
CA PRO A 451 0.75 -7.84 21.99
C PRO A 451 1.06 -9.04 22.90
N PHE A 452 0.02 -9.74 23.32
CA PHE A 452 0.15 -10.95 24.16
C PHE A 452 -0.23 -12.18 23.34
N ASP A 453 0.76 -12.97 22.97
CA ASP A 453 0.65 -14.15 22.10
C ASP A 453 1.24 -15.43 22.74
N ASP A 454 1.55 -15.37 24.04
CA ASP A 454 2.08 -16.50 24.81
C ASP A 454 1.05 -17.63 25.04
N ILE A 455 1.54 -18.80 25.46
CA ILE A 455 0.70 -19.93 25.85
C ILE A 455 0.24 -19.76 27.29
N ILE A 456 -1.08 -19.88 27.53
CA ILE A 456 -1.66 -19.91 28.88
C ILE A 456 -2.12 -21.33 29.19
N VAL A 457 -1.68 -21.88 30.32
CA VAL A 457 -2.17 -23.15 30.84
C VAL A 457 -3.12 -22.90 32.01
N LEU A 458 -4.38 -23.27 31.84
CA LEU A 458 -5.44 -23.13 32.83
C LEU A 458 -5.64 -24.43 33.59
N LYS A 459 -6.12 -24.34 34.83
CA LYS A 459 -6.62 -25.52 35.56
C LYS A 459 -7.70 -26.21 34.73
N PRO A 460 -7.79 -27.56 34.78
CA PRO A 460 -8.79 -28.28 34.03
C PRO A 460 -10.18 -27.79 34.47
N SER A 461 -11.06 -27.56 33.50
CA SER A 461 -12.48 -27.46 33.80
C SER A 461 -12.86 -28.75 34.55
N ARG A 462 -13.57 -28.62 35.68
CA ARG A 462 -13.60 -29.66 36.72
C ARG A 462 -13.90 -31.09 36.24
N TRP A 463 -14.51 -31.25 35.07
CA TRP A 463 -14.94 -32.54 34.54
C TRP A 463 -14.26 -32.75 33.19
N SER A 464 -13.35 -33.72 33.13
CA SER A 464 -12.86 -34.23 31.85
C SER A 464 -14.01 -34.86 31.06
N ILE A 465 -13.83 -35.04 29.75
CA ILE A 465 -14.78 -35.81 28.92
C ILE A 465 -14.95 -37.24 29.47
N VAL A 466 -13.93 -37.79 30.12
CA VAL A 466 -13.97 -39.07 30.82
C VAL A 466 -14.89 -38.98 32.04
N ASP A 467 -14.81 -37.92 32.84
CA ASP A 467 -15.71 -37.72 34.00
C ASP A 467 -17.17 -37.55 33.56
N ILE A 468 -17.41 -36.85 32.46
CA ILE A 468 -18.75 -36.71 31.87
C ILE A 468 -19.26 -38.07 31.38
N TYR A 469 -18.41 -38.82 30.67
CA TYR A 469 -18.73 -40.15 30.18
C TYR A 469 -19.03 -41.12 31.33
N ASP A 470 -18.20 -41.14 32.38
CA ASP A 470 -18.38 -42.01 33.55
C ASP A 470 -19.65 -41.67 34.31
N ARG A 471 -20.01 -40.38 34.41
CA ARG A 471 -21.28 -39.95 35.00
C ARG A 471 -22.49 -40.36 34.14
N LEU A 472 -22.39 -40.23 32.82
CA LEU A 472 -23.43 -40.68 31.89
C LEU A 472 -23.60 -42.20 31.94
N VAL A 473 -22.51 -42.96 31.93
CA VAL A 473 -22.52 -44.41 32.09
C VAL A 473 -23.16 -44.79 33.42
N LYS A 474 -22.76 -44.15 34.53
CA LYS A 474 -23.39 -44.39 35.84
C LYS A 474 -24.88 -44.06 35.84
N ALA A 475 -25.30 -42.95 35.22
CA ALA A 475 -26.70 -42.57 35.12
C ALA A 475 -27.52 -43.57 34.28
N CYS A 476 -26.97 -44.03 33.14
CA CYS A 476 -27.58 -45.08 32.32
C CYS A 476 -27.74 -46.37 33.13
N LYS A 477 -26.68 -46.82 33.81
CA LYS A 477 -26.73 -48.01 34.69
C LYS A 477 -27.83 -47.88 35.75
N ILE A 478 -27.97 -46.71 36.38
CA ILE A 478 -29.03 -46.47 37.37
C ILE A 478 -30.43 -46.63 36.78
N GLN A 479 -30.63 -46.23 35.52
CA GLN A 479 -31.93 -46.29 34.85
C GLN A 479 -32.26 -47.67 34.27
N THR A 480 -31.26 -48.38 33.74
CA THR A 480 -31.48 -49.59 32.95
C THR A 480 -31.16 -50.89 33.68
N ASN A 481 -30.26 -50.86 34.67
CA ASN A 481 -29.79 -52.08 35.28
C ASN A 481 -30.82 -52.66 36.24
N ARG A 482 -30.57 -53.94 36.56
CA ARG A 482 -31.38 -54.66 37.54
C ARG A 482 -31.40 -53.89 38.85
N TRP A 483 -32.59 -53.80 39.43
CA TRP A 483 -32.76 -53.36 40.80
C TRP A 483 -33.56 -54.41 41.59
N LYS A 484 -33.39 -54.41 42.91
CA LYS A 484 -34.10 -55.31 43.83
C LYS A 484 -34.44 -54.57 45.11
N ILE A 485 -35.60 -54.88 45.67
CA ILE A 485 -35.94 -54.49 47.04
C ILE A 485 -35.72 -55.70 47.94
N GLU A 486 -34.89 -55.56 48.97
CA GLU A 486 -34.67 -56.57 50.00
C GLU A 486 -34.15 -55.93 51.29
N ASN A 487 -34.51 -56.50 52.45
CA ASN A 487 -34.14 -56.01 53.78
C ASN A 487 -34.46 -54.53 54.01
N ASN A 488 -35.63 -54.08 53.52
CA ASN A 488 -36.04 -52.66 53.51
C ASN A 488 -35.09 -51.72 52.76
N GLN A 489 -34.36 -52.21 51.75
CA GLN A 489 -33.48 -51.40 50.90
C GLN A 489 -33.81 -51.58 49.41
N LEU A 490 -33.74 -50.50 48.63
CA LEU A 490 -33.66 -50.56 47.17
C LEU A 490 -32.18 -50.61 46.79
N ILE A 491 -31.79 -51.68 46.12
CA ILE A 491 -30.43 -51.86 45.60
C ILE A 491 -30.50 -51.83 44.08
N ILE A 492 -29.74 -50.91 43.48
CA ILE A 492 -29.50 -50.87 42.03
C ILE A 492 -28.13 -51.49 41.78
N TYR A 493 -28.05 -52.48 40.90
CA TYR A 493 -26.83 -53.23 40.65
C TYR A 493 -26.06 -52.71 39.44
N ASP A 494 -24.76 -52.96 39.42
CA ASP A 494 -23.90 -52.76 38.25
C ASP A 494 -24.20 -53.81 37.15
N ASP A 495 -23.45 -53.78 36.06
CA ASP A 495 -23.67 -54.60 34.85
C ASP A 495 -23.59 -56.11 35.10
N ASP A 496 -22.93 -56.53 36.18
CA ASP A 496 -22.83 -57.94 36.60
C ASP A 496 -24.11 -58.47 37.28
N GLY A 497 -25.05 -57.57 37.59
CA GLY A 497 -26.32 -57.89 38.24
C GLY A 497 -26.20 -58.36 39.69
N VAL A 498 -25.01 -58.25 40.31
CA VAL A 498 -24.70 -58.69 41.68
C VAL A 498 -23.99 -57.63 42.53
N THR A 499 -23.18 -56.75 41.94
CA THR A 499 -22.46 -55.67 42.64
C THR A 499 -23.38 -54.48 42.86
N PRO A 500 -23.65 -54.04 44.12
CA PRO A 500 -24.45 -52.85 44.37
C PRO A 500 -23.79 -51.58 43.85
N LEU A 501 -24.48 -50.83 43.00
CA LEU A 501 -24.05 -49.53 42.48
C LEU A 501 -24.55 -48.37 43.36
N ILE A 502 -25.83 -48.41 43.77
CA ILE A 502 -26.45 -47.46 44.70
C ILE A 502 -27.44 -48.19 45.60
N LYS A 503 -27.53 -47.79 46.86
CA LYS A 503 -28.50 -48.30 47.85
C LYS A 503 -29.34 -47.17 48.43
N PHE A 504 -30.60 -47.48 48.71
CA PHE A 504 -31.51 -46.59 49.43
C PHE A 504 -32.22 -47.37 50.53
N ASP A 505 -32.27 -46.82 51.74
CA ASP A 505 -33.18 -47.28 52.78
C ASP A 505 -34.60 -46.88 52.43
N LEU A 506 -35.55 -47.79 52.62
CA LEU A 506 -36.93 -47.61 52.24
C LEU A 506 -37.79 -47.45 53.49
N LYS A 507 -38.60 -46.40 53.51
CA LYS A 507 -39.46 -46.06 54.65
C LYS A 507 -40.91 -45.93 54.22
N ASP A 508 -41.83 -46.32 55.11
CA ASP A 508 -43.26 -46.03 54.96
C ASP A 508 -43.57 -44.55 55.28
N LYS A 509 -44.86 -44.18 55.18
CA LYS A 509 -45.33 -42.82 55.47
C LYS A 509 -45.09 -42.37 56.92
N LEU A 510 -44.86 -43.30 57.84
CA LEU A 510 -44.59 -43.05 59.26
C LEU A 510 -43.07 -43.05 59.57
N GLY A 511 -42.22 -43.28 58.57
CA GLY A 511 -40.76 -43.33 58.71
C GLY A 511 -40.20 -44.69 59.14
N ASN A 512 -41.01 -45.74 59.23
CA ASN A 512 -40.55 -47.08 59.58
C ASN A 512 -39.94 -47.80 58.38
N PRO A 513 -38.94 -48.68 58.55
CA PRO A 513 -38.41 -49.52 57.47
C PRO A 513 -39.53 -50.32 56.79
N ALA A 514 -39.61 -50.25 55.46
CA ALA A 514 -40.67 -50.91 54.70
C ALA A 514 -40.22 -51.36 53.32
N GLU A 515 -40.63 -52.56 52.91
CA GLU A 515 -40.45 -53.07 51.54
C GLU A 515 -41.68 -52.86 50.64
N VAL A 516 -42.84 -52.64 51.26
CA VAL A 516 -44.13 -52.41 50.60
C VAL A 516 -44.71 -51.07 51.03
N ASN A 517 -45.46 -50.41 50.16
CA ASN A 517 -45.99 -49.06 50.41
C ASN A 517 -44.90 -48.04 50.78
N VAL A 518 -43.73 -48.19 50.15
CA VAL A 518 -42.59 -47.28 50.30
C VAL A 518 -43.03 -45.87 49.96
N PHE A 519 -42.87 -44.97 50.93
CA PHE A 519 -43.20 -43.56 50.81
C PHE A 519 -41.96 -42.70 50.61
N GLU A 520 -40.82 -43.11 51.17
CA GLU A 520 -39.55 -42.40 51.07
C GLU A 520 -38.38 -43.36 50.77
N ARG A 521 -37.41 -42.88 50.00
CA ARG A 521 -36.12 -43.54 49.76
C ARG A 521 -35.02 -42.63 50.28
N VAL A 522 -34.21 -43.13 51.22
CA VAL A 522 -33.10 -42.39 51.82
C VAL A 522 -31.79 -42.98 51.32
N PRO A 523 -30.93 -42.21 50.62
CA PRO A 523 -29.64 -42.71 50.15
C PRO A 523 -28.80 -43.25 51.30
N VAL A 524 -28.14 -44.39 51.08
CA VAL A 524 -27.14 -44.95 52.00
C VAL A 524 -25.76 -44.62 51.42
N GLU A 525 -24.91 -43.96 52.23
CA GLU A 525 -23.53 -43.63 51.83
C GLU A 525 -22.68 -44.86 51.52
#